data_AF-A0A944CXZ4-F1
#
_entry.id   AF-A0A944CXZ4-F1
#
_cell.length_a   1.000
_cell.length_b   1.000
_cell.length_c   1.000
_cell.angle_alpha   90.00
_cell.angle_beta   90.00
_cell.angle_gamma   90.00
#
_symmetry.space_group_name_H-M   'P 1'
#
loop_
_entity.id
_entity.type
_entity.pdbx_description
1 polymer ?
#
loop_
_entity_poly.entity_id
_entity_poly.type
_entity_poly.pdbx_seq_one_letter_code
_entity_poly.pdbx_strand_id
1 'polypeptide(L)'
;MRFLLLLPLLVYVGLAFFNMEVLTQNATVSVFGFAQFEVAIVLYLSLFFVIYLVLVFLIMDTLNVFANRKVRMLEKEVFELKSKLYDEREDELVVFMKEQRNKMDNFLAEQEKLWVNIQEENKVQLQKIQDEHTVLFDKTQAETNRIMDKLHLVDKSILDKIKETFKAKN
;
A
#
# COMPACT_ATOMS: atom_id res chain seq x y z
N MET A 1 3.68 34.03 -30.30
CA MET A 1 2.52 34.62 -31.02
C MET A 1 2.09 35.98 -30.49
N ARG A 2 2.11 36.26 -29.17
CA ARG A 2 1.71 37.57 -28.60
C ARG A 2 2.52 38.77 -29.10
N PHE A 3 3.84 38.62 -29.30
CA PHE A 3 4.69 39.68 -29.87
C PHE A 3 4.32 40.08 -31.31
N LEU A 4 3.65 39.22 -32.07
CA LEU A 4 3.19 39.54 -33.43
C LEU A 4 2.11 40.64 -33.42
N LEU A 5 1.34 40.74 -32.34
CA LEU A 5 0.31 41.78 -32.15
C LEU A 5 0.90 43.17 -31.89
N LEU A 6 2.17 43.26 -31.50
CA LEU A 6 2.87 44.53 -31.29
C LEU A 6 3.49 45.09 -32.58
N LEU A 7 3.62 44.27 -33.63
CA LEU A 7 4.26 44.66 -34.89
C LEU A 7 3.47 45.73 -35.65
N PRO A 8 2.13 45.66 -35.82
CA PRO A 8 1.35 46.74 -36.43
C PRO A 8 1.48 48.05 -35.64
N LEU A 9 1.63 47.94 -34.33
CA LEU A 9 1.75 49.08 -33.43
C LEU A 9 3.10 49.78 -33.57
N LEU A 10 4.19 49.01 -33.69
CA LEU A 10 5.52 49.52 -34.00
C LEU A 10 5.60 50.16 -35.39
N VAL A 11 4.97 49.53 -36.39
CA VAL A 11 4.88 50.08 -37.76
C VAL A 11 4.10 51.40 -37.75
N TYR A 12 2.99 51.47 -37.01
CA TYR A 12 2.20 52.69 -36.87
C TYR A 12 2.98 53.83 -36.20
N VAL A 13 3.67 53.55 -35.08
CA VAL A 13 4.51 54.54 -34.40
C VAL A 13 5.65 55.01 -35.30
N GLY A 14 6.28 54.11 -36.05
CA GLY A 14 7.29 54.45 -37.05
C GLY A 14 6.74 55.38 -38.13
N LEU A 15 5.60 55.04 -38.73
CA LEU A 15 4.93 55.87 -39.73
C LEU A 15 4.53 57.24 -39.17
N ALA A 16 4.03 57.31 -37.95
CA ALA A 16 3.68 58.58 -37.30
C ALA A 16 4.91 59.46 -37.05
N PHE A 17 6.05 58.86 -36.67
CA PHE A 17 7.30 59.57 -36.47
C PHE A 17 7.88 60.09 -37.79
N PHE A 18 7.89 59.27 -38.85
CA PHE A 18 8.39 59.67 -40.16
C PHE A 18 7.50 60.71 -40.86
N ASN A 19 6.20 60.74 -40.58
CA ASN A 19 5.25 61.68 -41.19
C ASN A 19 4.93 62.89 -40.29
N MET A 20 5.68 63.12 -39.22
CA MET A 20 5.38 64.18 -38.24
C MET A 20 5.29 65.58 -38.90
N GLU A 21 6.05 65.81 -39.97
CA GLU A 21 6.08 67.07 -40.72
C GLU A 21 4.82 67.34 -41.56
N VAL A 22 4.15 66.29 -42.04
CA VAL A 22 2.86 66.38 -42.73
C VAL A 22 1.73 66.56 -41.71
N LEU A 23 1.92 66.02 -40.52
CA LEU A 23 0.96 66.00 -39.42
C LEU A 23 0.87 67.32 -38.63
N THR A 24 1.90 68.17 -38.71
CA THR A 24 1.91 69.53 -38.12
C THR A 24 1.29 70.60 -39.02
N GLN A 25 0.94 70.26 -40.27
CA GLN A 25 0.18 71.14 -41.14
C GLN A 25 -1.30 71.14 -40.73
N ASN A 26 -1.93 72.33 -40.65
CA ASN A 26 -3.36 72.51 -40.35
C ASN A 26 -4.26 72.06 -41.52
N ALA A 27 -4.01 70.87 -42.05
CA ALA A 27 -4.86 70.26 -43.05
C ALA A 27 -6.09 69.64 -42.38
N THR A 28 -7.21 69.66 -43.07
CA THR A 28 -8.42 68.95 -42.67
C THR A 28 -8.53 67.65 -43.47
N VAL A 29 -8.91 66.57 -42.79
CA VAL A 29 -9.19 65.28 -43.41
C VAL A 29 -10.70 65.10 -43.49
N SER A 30 -11.21 64.77 -44.67
CA SER A 30 -12.60 64.36 -44.81
C SER A 30 -12.74 62.90 -44.40
N VAL A 31 -13.47 62.68 -43.30
CA VAL A 31 -13.85 61.35 -42.85
C VAL A 31 -15.18 61.02 -43.50
N PHE A 32 -15.15 60.06 -44.43
CA PHE A 32 -16.30 59.56 -45.18
C PHE A 32 -17.10 60.62 -45.96
N GLY A 33 -16.52 61.76 -46.35
CA GLY A 33 -17.17 62.75 -47.21
C GLY A 33 -18.21 63.66 -46.52
N PHE A 34 -18.54 63.42 -45.25
CA PHE A 34 -19.58 64.16 -44.51
C PHE A 34 -19.03 65.00 -43.36
N ALA A 35 -17.86 64.65 -42.83
CA ALA A 35 -17.25 65.37 -41.70
C ALA A 35 -15.79 65.71 -42.02
N GLN A 36 -15.37 66.92 -41.65
CA GLN A 36 -13.98 67.36 -41.75
C GLN A 36 -13.43 67.48 -40.33
N PHE A 37 -12.32 66.82 -40.08
CA PHE A 37 -11.60 66.90 -38.82
C PHE A 37 -10.20 67.42 -39.08
N GLU A 38 -9.68 68.21 -38.15
CA GLU A 38 -8.27 68.60 -38.18
C GLU A 38 -7.39 67.35 -38.04
N VAL A 39 -6.33 67.28 -38.85
CA VAL A 39 -5.35 66.18 -38.80
C VAL A 39 -4.84 65.95 -37.39
N ALA A 40 -4.60 67.03 -36.63
CA ALA A 40 -4.14 66.96 -35.24
C ALA A 40 -5.08 66.14 -34.35
N ILE A 41 -6.41 66.37 -34.44
CA ILE A 41 -7.41 65.68 -33.62
C ILE A 41 -7.41 64.18 -33.94
N VAL A 42 -7.36 63.82 -35.22
CA VAL A 42 -7.33 62.42 -35.68
C VAL A 42 -6.06 61.70 -35.19
N LEU A 43 -4.93 62.39 -35.23
CA LEU A 43 -3.63 61.89 -34.78
C LEU A 43 -3.63 61.65 -33.26
N TYR A 44 -4.12 62.61 -32.46
CA TYR A 44 -4.24 62.46 -31.01
C TYR A 44 -5.14 61.28 -30.64
N LEU A 45 -6.31 61.15 -31.28
CA LEU A 45 -7.21 60.00 -31.08
C LEU A 45 -6.53 58.68 -31.42
N SER A 46 -5.85 58.61 -32.56
CA SER A 46 -5.17 57.39 -32.98
C SER A 46 -4.02 57.02 -32.05
N LEU A 47 -3.22 58.00 -31.62
CA LEU A 47 -2.12 57.80 -30.68
C LEU A 47 -2.65 57.36 -29.29
N PHE A 48 -3.78 57.92 -28.87
CA PHE A 48 -4.49 57.48 -27.66
C PHE A 48 -4.93 56.01 -27.76
N PHE A 49 -5.54 55.58 -28.86
CA PHE A 49 -5.95 54.19 -29.06
C PHE A 49 -4.76 53.23 -29.08
N VAL A 50 -3.65 53.64 -29.68
CA VAL A 50 -2.40 52.87 -29.70
C VAL A 50 -1.85 52.69 -28.28
N ILE A 51 -1.74 53.76 -27.50
CA ILE A 51 -1.28 53.67 -26.11
C ILE A 51 -2.24 52.82 -25.28
N TYR A 52 -3.55 52.99 -25.46
CA TYR A 52 -4.57 52.19 -24.77
C TYR A 52 -4.42 50.70 -25.05
N LEU A 53 -4.22 50.31 -26.32
CA LEU A 53 -4.00 48.91 -26.70
C LEU A 53 -2.73 48.34 -26.06
N VAL A 54 -1.64 49.10 -26.01
CA VAL A 54 -0.40 48.67 -25.32
C VAL A 54 -0.65 48.48 -23.83
N LEU A 55 -1.35 49.41 -23.18
CA LEU A 55 -1.69 49.32 -21.76
C LEU A 55 -2.55 48.09 -21.46
N VAL A 56 -3.61 47.86 -22.23
CA VAL A 56 -4.47 46.68 -22.10
C VAL A 56 -3.67 45.40 -22.29
N PHE A 57 -2.79 45.36 -23.29
CA PHE A 57 -1.93 44.21 -23.53
C PHE A 57 -1.01 43.92 -22.33
N LEU A 58 -0.32 44.94 -21.81
CA LEU A 58 0.58 44.80 -20.66
C LEU A 58 -0.17 44.34 -19.40
N ILE A 59 -1.35 44.92 -19.13
CA ILE A 59 -2.18 44.54 -17.98
C ILE A 59 -2.61 43.07 -18.10
N MET A 60 -3.13 42.66 -19.26
CA MET A 60 -3.60 41.30 -19.48
C MET A 60 -2.46 40.28 -19.44
N ASP A 61 -1.28 40.63 -19.95
CA ASP A 61 -0.11 39.75 -19.89
C ASP A 61 0.36 39.59 -18.44
N THR A 62 0.42 40.68 -17.69
CA THR A 62 0.78 40.68 -16.26
C THR A 62 -0.21 39.83 -15.45
N LEU A 63 -1.52 40.03 -15.62
CA LEU A 63 -2.55 39.25 -14.94
C LEU A 63 -2.43 37.75 -15.26
N ASN A 64 -2.17 37.40 -16.53
CA ASN A 64 -1.94 36.01 -16.92
C ASN A 64 -0.70 35.39 -16.26
N VAL A 65 0.39 36.15 -16.13
CA VAL A 65 1.59 35.68 -15.44
C VAL A 65 1.30 35.38 -13.97
N PHE A 66 0.59 36.27 -13.28
CA PHE A 66 0.19 36.05 -11.88
C PHE A 66 -0.76 34.86 -11.73
N ALA A 67 -1.76 34.76 -12.60
CA ALA A 67 -2.70 33.63 -12.60
C ALA A 67 -1.99 32.29 -12.82
N ASN A 68 -1.11 32.21 -13.82
CA ASN A 68 -0.34 31.01 -14.11
C ASN A 68 0.60 30.63 -12.97
N ARG A 69 1.19 31.62 -12.29
CA ARG A 69 2.03 31.37 -11.11
C ARG A 69 1.23 30.76 -9.97
N LYS A 70 0.01 31.27 -9.72
CA LYS A 70 -0.90 30.73 -8.71
C LYS A 70 -1.35 29.31 -9.07
N VAL A 71 -1.70 29.06 -10.34
CA VAL A 71 -2.08 27.72 -10.82
C VAL A 71 -0.93 26.72 -10.60
N ARG A 72 0.29 27.06 -11.00
CA ARG A 72 1.46 26.17 -10.81
C ARG A 72 1.74 25.88 -9.34
N MET A 73 1.56 26.87 -8.45
CA MET A 73 1.71 26.68 -7.01
C MET A 73 0.67 25.68 -6.49
N LEU A 74 -0.60 25.85 -6.86
CA LEU A 74 -1.68 24.94 -6.47
C LEU A 74 -1.48 23.53 -7.05
N GLU A 75 -1.04 23.40 -8.30
CA GLU A 75 -0.70 22.11 -8.91
C GLU A 75 0.40 21.40 -8.12
N LYS A 76 1.42 22.14 -7.69
CA LYS A 76 2.51 21.60 -6.88
C LYS A 76 2.02 21.14 -5.51
N GLU A 77 1.20 21.95 -4.83
CA GLU A 77 0.59 21.57 -3.56
C GLU A 77 -0.27 20.30 -3.69
N VAL A 78 -1.10 20.21 -4.73
CA VAL A 78 -1.91 19.01 -5.01
C VAL A 78 -1.02 17.79 -5.26
N PHE A 79 0.09 17.96 -5.98
CA PHE A 79 1.05 16.89 -6.22
C PHE A 79 1.72 16.42 -4.91
N GLU A 80 2.20 17.37 -4.09
CA GLU A 80 2.81 17.07 -2.78
C GLU A 80 1.82 16.38 -1.83
N LEU A 81 0.57 16.85 -1.77
CA LEU A 81 -0.48 16.19 -0.96
C LEU A 81 -0.78 14.79 -1.46
N LYS A 82 -0.85 14.58 -2.79
CA LYS A 82 -1.04 13.24 -3.35
C LYS A 82 0.13 12.33 -2.99
N SER A 83 1.38 12.81 -3.15
CA SER A 83 2.58 12.05 -2.78
C SER A 83 2.53 11.64 -1.31
N LYS A 84 2.29 12.58 -0.40
CA LYS A 84 2.15 12.29 1.03
C LYS A 84 1.08 11.24 1.32
N LEU A 85 -0.08 11.33 0.66
CA LEU A 85 -1.15 10.36 0.83
C LEU A 85 -0.76 8.95 0.35
N TYR A 86 0.05 8.85 -0.71
CA TYR A 86 0.55 7.56 -1.19
C TYR A 86 1.66 7.02 -0.27
N ASP A 87 2.60 7.87 0.14
CA ASP A 87 3.72 7.50 1.01
C ASP A 87 3.23 7.05 2.40
N GLU A 88 2.32 7.81 3.04
CA GLU A 88 1.74 7.44 4.35
C GLU A 88 0.96 6.11 4.27
N ARG A 89 0.25 5.87 3.16
CA ARG A 89 -0.47 4.60 2.95
C ARG A 89 0.47 3.43 2.73
N GLU A 90 1.57 3.63 2.02
CA GLU A 90 2.58 2.60 1.81
C GLU A 90 3.24 2.23 3.15
N ASP A 91 3.57 3.23 3.98
CA ASP A 91 4.11 3.02 5.32
C ASP A 91 3.11 2.27 6.24
N GLU A 92 1.84 2.68 6.27
CA GLU A 92 0.81 1.99 7.05
C GLU A 92 0.59 0.53 6.62
N LEU A 93 0.58 0.28 5.30
CA LEU A 93 0.46 -1.08 4.75
C LEU A 93 1.67 -1.95 5.09
N VAL A 94 2.89 -1.41 5.00
CA VAL A 94 4.13 -2.11 5.37
C VAL A 94 4.14 -2.43 6.86
N VAL A 95 3.73 -1.48 7.71
CA VAL A 95 3.59 -1.70 9.16
C VAL A 95 2.56 -2.79 9.44
N PHE A 96 1.38 -2.71 8.83
CA PHE A 96 0.34 -3.73 8.98
C PHE A 96 0.83 -5.13 8.55
N MET A 97 1.47 -5.23 7.38
CA MET A 97 2.01 -6.50 6.88
C MET A 97 3.07 -7.08 7.82
N LYS A 98 3.93 -6.23 8.38
CA LYS A 98 4.94 -6.63 9.37
C LYS A 98 4.31 -7.12 10.67
N GLU A 99 3.29 -6.44 11.17
CA GLU A 99 2.56 -6.87 12.37
C GLU A 99 1.85 -8.20 12.17
N GLN A 100 1.18 -8.40 11.04
CA GLN A 100 0.51 -9.66 10.74
C GLN A 100 1.50 -10.82 10.59
N ARG A 101 2.65 -10.57 9.95
CA ARG A 101 3.72 -11.56 9.85
C ARG A 101 4.24 -11.96 11.23
N ASN A 102 4.54 -10.99 12.10
CA ASN A 102 4.98 -11.27 13.47
C ASN A 102 3.94 -12.07 14.27
N LYS A 103 2.64 -11.76 14.13
CA LYS A 103 1.58 -12.53 14.78
C LYS A 103 1.53 -13.98 14.28
N MET A 104 1.70 -14.18 12.97
CA MET A 104 1.73 -15.51 12.37
C MET A 104 2.94 -16.32 12.85
N ASP A 105 4.12 -15.70 12.87
CA ASP A 105 5.36 -16.34 13.30
C ASP A 105 5.27 -16.74 14.79
N ASN A 106 4.72 -15.87 15.64
CA ASN A 106 4.48 -16.18 17.05
C ASN A 106 3.47 -17.32 17.23
N PHE A 107 2.39 -17.32 16.45
CA PHE A 107 1.39 -18.39 16.48
C PHE A 107 2.01 -19.74 16.08
N LEU A 108 2.82 -19.76 15.02
CA LEU A 108 3.52 -20.98 14.59
C LEU A 108 4.48 -21.49 15.67
N ALA A 109 5.26 -20.60 16.29
CA ALA A 109 6.15 -20.99 17.37
C ALA A 109 5.40 -21.54 18.59
N GLU A 110 4.25 -20.97 18.92
CA GLU A 110 3.40 -21.46 20.03
C GLU A 110 2.79 -22.84 19.71
N GLN A 111 2.32 -23.04 18.48
CA GLN A 111 1.82 -24.34 18.02
C GLN A 111 2.91 -25.40 18.01
N GLU A 112 4.12 -25.06 17.55
CA GLU A 112 5.26 -25.98 17.56
C GLU A 112 5.62 -26.39 18.99
N LYS A 113 5.63 -25.44 19.93
CA LYS A 113 5.87 -25.73 21.35
C LYS A 113 4.78 -26.63 21.95
N LEU A 114 3.51 -26.37 21.66
CA LEU A 114 2.40 -27.21 22.11
C LEU A 114 2.50 -28.62 21.52
N TRP A 115 2.87 -28.74 20.25
CA TRP A 115 3.04 -30.02 19.58
C TRP A 115 4.16 -30.84 20.21
N VAL A 116 5.31 -30.23 20.49
CA VAL A 116 6.43 -30.89 21.19
C VAL A 116 6.00 -31.37 22.58
N ASN A 117 5.30 -30.53 23.35
CA ASN A 117 4.78 -30.92 24.66
C ASN A 117 3.83 -32.12 24.57
N ILE A 118 2.90 -32.12 23.60
CA ILE A 118 1.97 -33.24 23.38
C ILE A 118 2.72 -34.52 23.01
N GLN A 119 3.75 -34.43 22.15
CA GLN A 119 4.56 -35.59 21.80
C GLN A 119 5.29 -36.17 23.02
N GLU A 120 5.82 -35.30 23.88
CA GLU A 120 6.56 -35.72 25.07
C GLU A 120 5.63 -36.30 26.14
N GLU A 121 4.46 -35.70 26.36
CA GLU A 121 3.41 -36.25 27.22
C GLU A 121 2.92 -37.61 26.72
N ASN A 122 2.65 -37.75 25.42
CA ASN A 122 2.25 -39.02 24.83
C ASN A 122 3.33 -40.09 25.01
N LYS A 123 4.61 -39.74 24.85
CA LYS A 123 5.73 -40.67 25.07
C LYS A 123 5.75 -41.16 26.51
N VAL A 124 5.58 -40.27 27.49
CA VAL A 124 5.53 -40.63 28.91
C VAL A 124 4.32 -41.52 29.23
N GLN A 125 3.15 -41.21 28.67
CA GLN A 125 1.94 -42.02 28.86
C GLN A 125 2.09 -43.42 28.25
N LEU A 126 2.60 -43.52 27.01
CA LEU A 126 2.86 -44.80 26.36
C LEU A 126 3.86 -45.65 27.15
N GLN A 127 4.92 -45.03 27.67
CA GLN A 127 5.89 -45.70 28.55
C GLN A 127 5.21 -46.28 29.80
N LYS A 128 4.38 -45.48 30.49
CA LYS A 128 3.64 -45.94 31.67
C LYS A 128 2.71 -47.11 31.35
N ILE A 129 1.96 -47.02 30.24
CA ILE A 129 1.07 -48.10 29.80
C ILE A 129 1.88 -49.37 29.53
N GLN A 130 3.04 -49.25 28.87
CA GLN A 130 3.91 -50.39 28.58
C GLN A 130 4.47 -51.01 29.86
N ASP A 131 4.90 -50.21 30.82
CA ASP A 131 5.41 -50.67 32.11
C ASP A 131 4.30 -51.38 32.91
N GLU A 132 3.10 -50.79 32.99
CA GLU A 132 1.93 -51.41 33.64
C GLU A 132 1.55 -52.74 32.98
N HIS A 133 1.55 -52.81 31.63
CA HIS A 133 1.29 -54.05 30.90
C HIS A 133 2.34 -55.12 31.17
N THR A 134 3.62 -54.73 31.29
CA THR A 134 4.72 -55.65 31.60
C THR A 134 4.56 -56.24 32.99
N VAL A 135 4.25 -55.41 33.99
CA VAL A 135 3.98 -55.87 35.36
C VAL A 135 2.77 -56.80 35.40
N LEU A 136 1.70 -56.49 34.66
CA LEU A 136 0.52 -57.35 34.58
C LEU A 136 0.85 -58.70 33.92
N PHE A 137 1.66 -58.67 32.87
CA PHE A 137 2.12 -59.87 32.17
C PHE A 137 2.97 -60.75 33.08
N ASP A 138 3.96 -60.18 33.79
CA ASP A 138 4.80 -60.92 34.74
C ASP A 138 3.96 -61.53 35.86
N LYS A 139 2.96 -60.79 36.37
CA LYS A 139 2.04 -61.30 37.40
C LYS A 139 1.20 -62.46 36.89
N THR A 140 0.63 -62.35 35.69
CA THR A 140 -0.17 -63.43 35.09
C THR A 140 0.69 -64.65 34.76
N GLN A 141 1.94 -64.45 34.31
CA GLN A 141 2.90 -65.54 34.10
C GLN A 141 3.30 -66.21 35.42
N ALA A 142 3.55 -65.44 36.48
CA ALA A 142 3.85 -65.97 37.81
C ALA A 142 2.65 -66.75 38.40
N GLU A 143 1.43 -66.25 38.24
CA GLU A 143 0.21 -66.97 38.65
C GLU A 143 0.01 -68.24 37.82
N THR A 144 0.24 -68.20 36.51
CA THR A 144 0.18 -69.37 35.62
C THR A 144 1.21 -70.42 36.02
N ASN A 145 2.45 -70.03 36.27
CA ASN A 145 3.50 -70.92 36.75
C ASN A 145 3.14 -71.50 38.12
N ARG A 146 2.60 -70.70 39.05
CA ARG A 146 2.15 -71.18 40.36
C ARG A 146 0.99 -72.18 40.25
N ILE A 147 0.08 -71.99 39.32
CA ILE A 147 -1.00 -72.95 39.02
C ILE A 147 -0.41 -74.23 38.43
N MET A 148 0.54 -74.11 37.50
CA MET A 148 1.23 -75.25 36.89
C MET A 148 2.02 -76.08 37.92
N ASP A 149 2.76 -75.42 38.81
CA ASP A 149 3.50 -76.08 39.90
C ASP A 149 2.56 -76.79 40.89
N LYS A 150 1.42 -76.16 41.22
CA LYS A 150 0.38 -76.80 42.02
C LYS A 150 -0.24 -78.00 41.31
N LEU A 151 -0.48 -77.92 40.01
CA LEU A 151 -0.93 -79.05 39.20
C LEU A 151 0.09 -80.18 39.21
N HIS A 152 1.39 -79.89 39.06
CA HIS A 152 2.46 -80.89 39.15
C HIS A 152 2.57 -81.53 40.54
N LEU A 153 2.29 -80.80 41.62
CA LEU A 153 2.23 -81.35 42.99
C LEU A 153 1.01 -82.24 43.22
N VAL A 154 -0.11 -81.92 42.57
CA VAL A 154 -1.33 -82.73 42.61
C VAL A 154 -1.17 -84.01 41.78
N ASP A 155 -0.44 -83.94 40.66
CA ASP A 155 -0.34 -85.04 39.70
C ASP A 155 0.37 -86.27 40.27
N LYS A 156 1.49 -86.12 41.01
CA LYS A 156 2.19 -87.29 41.59
C LYS A 156 1.38 -88.00 42.68
N SER A 157 0.78 -87.26 43.61
CA SER A 157 0.05 -87.87 44.73
C SER A 157 -1.29 -88.49 44.29
N ILE A 158 -1.96 -87.88 43.30
CA ILE A 158 -3.21 -88.43 42.76
C ILE A 158 -2.92 -89.59 41.81
N LEU A 159 -1.90 -89.51 40.94
CA LEU A 159 -1.51 -90.64 40.10
C LEU A 159 -1.03 -91.84 40.92
N ASP A 160 -0.26 -91.63 41.99
CA ASP A 160 0.19 -92.72 42.87
C ASP A 160 -0.99 -93.33 43.66
N LYS A 161 -1.92 -92.51 44.17
CA LYS A 161 -3.15 -93.03 44.79
C LYS A 161 -4.03 -93.79 43.80
N ILE A 162 -4.17 -93.32 42.56
CA ILE A 162 -4.91 -94.04 41.52
C ILE A 162 -4.19 -95.36 41.18
N LYS A 163 -2.86 -95.37 41.05
CA LYS A 163 -2.07 -96.59 40.81
C LYS A 163 -2.19 -97.60 41.95
N GLU A 164 -2.15 -97.15 43.21
CA GLU A 164 -2.33 -98.02 44.37
C GLU A 164 -3.76 -98.58 44.45
N THR A 165 -4.77 -97.76 44.15
CA THR A 165 -6.18 -98.20 44.11
C THR A 165 -6.43 -99.21 43.00
N PHE A 166 -5.70 -99.13 41.88
CA PHE A 166 -5.77 -100.10 40.79
C PHE A 166 -4.93 -101.37 41.05
N LYS A 167 -3.81 -101.28 41.80
CA LYS A 167 -3.02 -102.46 42.20
C LYS A 167 -3.68 -103.30 43.28
N ALA A 168 -4.51 -102.71 44.15
CA ALA A 168 -5.23 -103.44 45.20
C ALA A 168 -6.45 -104.25 44.70
N LYS A 169 -6.74 -104.23 43.38
CA LYS A 169 -7.92 -104.88 42.78
C LYS A 169 -7.57 -106.08 41.87
N ASN A 170 -6.36 -106.62 41.97
CA ASN A 170 -5.96 -107.91 41.39
C ASN A 170 -5.44 -108.85 42.48
#